data_AF-A0A1C6EU00-F1
#
_entry.id   AF-A0A1C6EU00-F1
#
_cell.length_a   1.000
_cell.length_b   1.000
_cell.length_c   1.000
_cell.angle_alpha   90.00
_cell.angle_beta   90.00
_cell.angle_gamma   90.00
#
_symmetry.space_group_name_H-M   'P 1'
#
loop_
_entity.id
_entity.type
_entity.pdbx_description
1 polymer ?
#
loop_
_entity_poly.entity_id
_entity_poly.type
_entity_poly.pdbx_seq_one_letter_code
_entity_poly.pdbx_strand_id
1 'polypeptide(L)'
;MEKYDITKPIKLPVGMHKLNDDAGISFQLNRLVNLDGCDPEVAREIGPTIKNTGEFYSVLKNRADKELAEGHLKNASALYRMAEFYTDWEDPDGLAAWKKARELFHQYYADFFSADSPHVELINVPYEGYTMPTLKFNPENSKGVIVMHGGFDSSYEEFFAECEYLREHGYTVYLFEGPGQGECLRINGAPLIVE
;
A
#
# COMPACT_ATOMS: atom_id res chain seq x y z
N MET A 1 0.71 -7.74 -19.00
CA MET A 1 0.26 -6.87 -17.91
C MET A 1 1.45 -6.61 -17.02
N GLU A 2 1.69 -5.37 -16.59
CA GLU A 2 2.86 -5.02 -15.77
C GLU A 2 2.91 -5.86 -14.48
N LYS A 3 4.09 -6.36 -14.13
CA LYS A 3 4.38 -7.09 -12.89
C LYS A 3 5.74 -6.70 -12.38
N TYR A 4 5.96 -6.86 -11.08
CA TYR A 4 7.28 -6.77 -10.49
C TYR A 4 8.16 -7.95 -10.97
N ASP A 5 9.41 -7.65 -11.33
CA ASP A 5 10.41 -8.66 -11.65
C ASP A 5 11.03 -9.22 -10.36
N ILE A 6 10.47 -10.32 -9.86
CA ILE A 6 10.87 -10.95 -8.60
C ILE A 6 12.33 -11.40 -8.54
N THR A 7 13.03 -11.46 -9.69
CA THR A 7 14.47 -11.77 -9.73
C THR A 7 15.35 -10.59 -9.32
N LYS A 8 14.78 -9.37 -9.24
CA LYS A 8 15.49 -8.16 -8.83
C LYS A 8 15.23 -7.85 -7.36
N PRO A 9 16.27 -7.41 -6.63
CA PRO A 9 16.09 -7.02 -5.23
C PRO A 9 15.14 -5.84 -5.12
N ILE A 10 14.32 -5.83 -4.07
CA ILE A 10 13.44 -4.71 -3.76
C ILE A 10 14.27 -3.44 -3.50
N LYS A 11 13.78 -2.30 -3.99
CA LYS A 11 14.46 -1.01 -3.84
C LYS A 11 13.57 -0.05 -3.10
N LEU A 12 14.05 0.41 -1.95
CA LEU A 12 13.41 1.48 -1.20
C LEU A 12 13.80 2.82 -1.82
N PRO A 13 12.81 3.68 -2.17
CA PRO A 13 13.08 5.04 -2.60
C PRO A 13 13.84 5.84 -1.54
N VAL A 14 14.60 6.84 -1.98
CA VAL A 14 15.43 7.67 -1.09
C VAL A 14 15.08 9.14 -1.26
N GLY A 15 14.81 9.79 -0.13
CA GLY A 15 14.70 11.24 -0.03
C GLY A 15 13.27 11.74 0.11
N MET A 16 13.15 13.06 0.25
CA MET A 16 11.89 13.78 0.29
C MET A 16 11.93 14.87 -0.78
N HIS A 17 10.83 15.04 -1.49
CA HIS A 17 10.69 15.97 -2.59
C HIS A 17 9.70 17.07 -2.24
N LYS A 18 9.94 18.29 -2.73
CA LYS A 18 8.91 19.34 -2.72
C LYS A 18 7.93 19.05 -3.86
N LEU A 19 6.78 18.47 -3.53
CA LEU A 19 5.76 18.03 -4.49
C LEU A 19 4.53 18.96 -4.51
N ASN A 20 4.31 19.72 -3.45
CA ASN A 20 3.27 20.74 -3.36
C ASN A 20 3.77 21.93 -2.52
N ASP A 21 3.11 23.08 -2.62
CA ASP A 21 3.40 24.24 -1.77
C ASP A 21 2.78 24.11 -0.36
N ASP A 22 1.69 23.35 -0.23
CA ASP A 22 1.15 22.91 1.05
C ASP A 22 1.99 21.74 1.62
N ALA A 23 2.50 21.90 2.83
CA ALA A 23 3.39 20.92 3.46
C ALA A 23 2.70 19.60 3.78
N GLY A 24 1.41 19.61 4.13
CA GLY A 24 0.63 18.42 4.43
C GLY A 24 0.38 17.58 3.18
N ILE A 25 -0.06 18.23 2.10
CA ILE A 25 -0.24 17.58 0.79
C ILE A 25 1.12 17.08 0.27
N SER A 26 2.17 17.89 0.36
CA SER A 26 3.50 17.47 -0.07
C SER A 26 4.00 16.26 0.73
N PHE A 27 3.70 16.18 2.02
CA PHE A 27 4.06 15.01 2.84
C PHE A 27 3.32 13.74 2.37
N GLN A 28 2.00 13.80 2.14
CA GLN A 28 1.26 12.63 1.64
C GLN A 28 1.72 12.20 0.25
N LEU A 29 2.05 13.14 -0.65
CA LEU A 29 2.64 12.80 -1.94
C LEU A 29 4.04 12.16 -1.82
N ASN A 30 4.79 12.44 -0.76
CA ASN A 30 6.03 11.71 -0.49
C ASN A 30 5.77 10.30 0.02
N ARG A 31 4.69 10.05 0.77
CA ARG A 31 4.28 8.66 1.11
C ARG A 31 3.88 7.90 -0.15
N LEU A 32 3.14 8.54 -1.06
CA LEU A 32 2.79 7.99 -2.37
C LEU A 32 4.03 7.51 -3.16
N VAL A 33 5.12 8.29 -3.12
CA VAL A 33 6.36 7.92 -3.80
C VAL A 33 7.15 6.87 -3.01
N ASN A 34 7.37 7.12 -1.71
CA ASN A 34 8.34 6.37 -0.92
C ASN A 34 7.81 5.02 -0.42
N LEU A 35 6.51 4.91 -0.18
CA LEU A 35 5.89 3.76 0.45
C LEU A 35 5.01 2.97 -0.54
N ASP A 36 4.29 3.66 -1.42
CA ASP A 36 3.47 2.99 -2.45
C ASP A 36 4.21 2.72 -3.75
N GLY A 37 5.40 3.32 -3.89
CA GLY A 37 6.26 3.16 -5.04
C GLY A 37 5.84 3.95 -6.28
N CYS A 38 4.90 4.89 -6.21
CA CYS A 38 4.53 5.72 -7.36
C CYS A 38 5.77 6.40 -7.97
N ASP A 39 5.84 6.48 -9.30
CA ASP A 39 6.93 7.18 -9.98
C ASP A 39 7.02 8.65 -9.48
N PRO A 40 8.19 9.11 -9.02
CA PRO A 40 8.39 10.49 -8.58
C PRO A 40 8.01 11.54 -9.61
N GLU A 41 8.17 11.28 -10.92
CA GLU A 41 7.76 12.23 -11.96
C GLU A 41 6.24 12.35 -12.05
N VAL A 42 5.52 11.23 -11.91
CA VAL A 42 4.04 11.22 -11.84
C VAL A 42 3.57 12.08 -10.67
N ALA A 43 4.20 11.92 -9.51
CA ALA A 43 3.89 12.72 -8.32
C ALA A 43 4.21 14.22 -8.51
N ARG A 44 5.32 14.55 -9.20
CA ARG A 44 5.69 15.95 -9.52
C ARG A 44 4.73 16.61 -10.52
N GLU A 45 4.16 15.83 -11.44
CA GLU A 45 3.19 16.34 -12.40
C GLU A 45 1.85 16.68 -11.73
N ILE A 46 1.34 15.79 -10.88
CA ILE A 46 0.03 15.99 -10.23
C ILE A 46 0.11 16.94 -9.04
N GLY A 47 1.24 16.94 -8.32
CA GLY A 47 1.41 17.65 -7.06
C GLY A 47 1.00 19.12 -7.13
N PRO A 48 1.53 19.94 -8.06
CA PRO A 48 1.17 21.35 -8.21
C PRO A 48 -0.29 21.61 -8.60
N THR A 49 -1.02 20.60 -9.09
CA THR A 49 -2.43 20.74 -9.50
C THR A 49 -3.40 20.63 -8.33
N ILE A 50 -2.98 20.03 -7.22
CA ILE A 50 -3.82 19.87 -6.01
C ILE A 50 -3.75 21.18 -5.19
N LYS A 51 -4.85 21.93 -5.11
CA LYS A 51 -4.86 23.23 -4.42
C LYS A 51 -5.25 23.15 -2.95
N ASN A 52 -5.95 22.09 -2.57
CA ASN A 52 -6.42 21.84 -1.21
C ASN A 52 -6.78 20.34 -1.06
N THR A 53 -7.04 19.90 0.16
CA THR A 53 -7.38 18.49 0.46
C THR A 53 -8.69 18.03 -0.20
N GLY A 54 -9.64 18.93 -0.46
CA GLY A 54 -10.89 18.60 -1.15
C GLY A 54 -10.72 18.20 -2.61
N GLU A 55 -9.62 18.60 -3.26
CA GLU A 55 -9.30 18.20 -4.64
C GLU A 55 -8.51 16.90 -4.70
N PHE A 56 -7.93 16.46 -3.58
CA PHE A 56 -6.93 15.38 -3.51
C PHE A 56 -7.44 14.09 -4.14
N TYR A 57 -8.62 13.62 -3.71
CA TYR A 57 -9.24 12.40 -4.25
C TYR A 57 -9.40 12.47 -5.77
N SER A 58 -10.04 13.54 -6.26
CA SER A 58 -10.37 13.67 -7.69
C SER A 58 -9.12 13.72 -8.57
N VAL A 59 -8.06 14.41 -8.14
CA VAL A 59 -6.80 14.54 -8.90
C VAL A 59 -6.09 13.19 -8.97
N LEU A 60 -5.92 12.53 -7.82
CA LEU A 60 -5.20 11.25 -7.75
C LEU A 60 -5.97 10.14 -8.46
N LYS A 61 -7.29 10.05 -8.27
CA LYS A 61 -8.13 9.07 -8.95
C LYS A 61 -8.09 9.24 -10.46
N ASN A 62 -8.23 10.46 -10.96
CA ASN A 62 -8.16 10.73 -12.40
C ASN A 62 -6.79 10.37 -12.99
N ARG A 63 -5.70 10.54 -12.22
CA ARG A 63 -4.39 10.06 -12.64
C ARG A 63 -4.30 8.52 -12.60
N ALA A 64 -4.84 7.89 -11.55
CA ALA A 64 -4.87 6.44 -11.41
C ALA A 64 -5.57 5.75 -12.59
N ASP A 65 -6.71 6.28 -13.02
CA ASP A 65 -7.45 5.77 -14.18
C ASP A 65 -6.60 5.81 -15.47
N LYS A 66 -5.83 6.88 -15.68
CA LYS A 66 -4.96 7.03 -16.86
C LYS A 66 -3.81 6.04 -16.83
N GLU A 67 -3.11 5.95 -15.70
CA GLU A 67 -2.02 4.98 -15.51
C GLU A 67 -2.54 3.55 -15.70
N LEU A 68 -3.76 3.24 -15.21
CA LEU A 68 -4.39 1.94 -15.41
C LEU A 68 -4.70 1.68 -16.89
N ALA A 69 -5.27 2.65 -17.60
CA ALA A 69 -5.58 2.54 -19.03
C ALA A 69 -4.32 2.33 -19.90
N GLU A 70 -3.19 2.88 -19.46
CA GLU A 70 -1.88 2.71 -20.11
C GLU A 70 -1.16 1.42 -19.67
N GLY A 71 -1.70 0.71 -18.68
CA GLY A 71 -1.17 -0.56 -18.18
C GLY A 71 -0.08 -0.43 -17.12
N HIS A 72 0.13 0.77 -16.56
CA HIS A 72 1.05 1.05 -15.46
C HIS A 72 0.39 0.70 -14.11
N LEU A 73 0.27 -0.60 -13.85
CA LEU A 73 -0.37 -1.14 -12.65
C LEU A 73 0.25 -0.62 -11.36
N LYS A 74 1.58 -0.47 -11.30
CA LYS A 74 2.27 0.00 -10.09
C LYS A 74 1.83 1.40 -9.70
N ASN A 75 1.86 2.32 -10.66
CA ASN A 75 1.42 3.70 -10.46
C ASN A 75 -0.07 3.77 -10.15
N ALA A 76 -0.89 3.04 -10.90
CA ALA A 76 -2.34 3.02 -10.69
C ALA A 76 -2.71 2.53 -9.29
N SER A 77 -2.11 1.42 -8.82
CA SER A 77 -2.31 0.89 -7.47
C SER A 77 -1.97 1.93 -6.40
N ALA A 78 -0.78 2.53 -6.50
CA ALA A 78 -0.31 3.55 -5.57
C ALA A 78 -1.24 4.77 -5.51
N LEU A 79 -1.67 5.27 -6.67
CA LEU A 79 -2.54 6.43 -6.78
C LEU A 79 -3.95 6.17 -6.27
N TYR A 80 -4.55 5.01 -6.56
CA TYR A 80 -5.86 4.66 -6.00
C TYR A 80 -5.81 4.55 -4.49
N ARG A 81 -4.75 3.94 -3.93
CA ARG A 81 -4.60 3.81 -2.48
C ARG A 81 -4.52 5.18 -1.83
N MET A 82 -3.67 6.06 -2.36
CA MET A 82 -3.49 7.40 -1.81
C MET A 82 -4.72 8.28 -2.05
N ALA A 83 -5.46 8.10 -3.15
CA ALA A 83 -6.63 8.94 -3.47
C ALA A 83 -7.63 9.00 -2.31
N GLU A 84 -7.86 7.88 -1.62
CA GLU A 84 -8.84 7.82 -0.53
C GLU A 84 -8.38 8.45 0.79
N PHE A 85 -7.13 8.92 0.90
CA PHE A 85 -6.52 9.34 2.17
C PHE A 85 -7.32 10.41 2.95
N TYR A 86 -7.94 11.36 2.23
CA TYR A 86 -8.76 12.42 2.83
C TYR A 86 -10.27 12.17 2.70
N THR A 87 -10.68 10.99 2.26
CA THR A 87 -12.11 10.62 2.18
C THR A 87 -12.61 10.16 3.55
N ASP A 88 -13.91 10.34 3.80
CA ASP A 88 -14.53 9.74 4.98
C ASP A 88 -14.54 8.21 4.85
N TRP A 89 -14.43 7.49 5.97
CA TRP A 89 -14.33 6.03 5.95
C TRP A 89 -15.59 5.33 5.38
N GLU A 90 -16.76 6.00 5.45
CA GLU A 90 -18.04 5.57 4.89
C GLU A 90 -18.23 5.97 3.42
N ASP A 91 -17.31 6.76 2.86
CA ASP A 91 -17.41 7.24 1.48
C ASP A 91 -17.33 6.06 0.50
N PRO A 92 -18.37 5.82 -0.32
CA PRO A 92 -18.39 4.71 -1.28
C PRO A 92 -17.29 4.84 -2.34
N ASP A 93 -16.90 6.06 -2.69
CA ASP A 93 -15.84 6.34 -3.66
C ASP A 93 -14.47 6.00 -3.07
N GLY A 94 -14.23 6.34 -1.80
CA GLY A 94 -13.05 5.93 -1.03
C GLY A 94 -12.93 4.40 -0.97
N LEU A 95 -14.01 3.72 -0.56
CA LEU A 95 -14.03 2.25 -0.51
C LEU A 95 -13.77 1.61 -1.89
N ALA A 96 -14.29 2.19 -2.98
CA ALA A 96 -14.04 1.69 -4.33
C ALA A 96 -12.58 1.85 -4.73
N ALA A 97 -11.95 3.00 -4.41
CA ALA A 97 -10.54 3.25 -4.65
C ALA A 97 -9.65 2.28 -3.84
N TRP A 98 -9.95 2.06 -2.55
CA TRP A 98 -9.25 1.09 -1.71
C TRP A 98 -9.30 -0.33 -2.30
N LYS A 99 -10.50 -0.81 -2.68
CA LYS A 99 -10.66 -2.13 -3.31
C LYS A 99 -9.84 -2.24 -4.59
N LYS A 100 -9.87 -1.19 -5.42
CA LYS A 100 -9.14 -1.18 -6.69
C LYS A 100 -7.62 -1.18 -6.47
N ALA A 101 -7.14 -0.39 -5.52
CA ALA A 101 -5.73 -0.35 -5.16
C ALA A 101 -5.20 -1.73 -4.77
N ARG A 102 -5.91 -2.44 -3.89
CA ARG A 102 -5.57 -3.78 -3.40
C ARG A 102 -5.60 -4.82 -4.52
N GLU A 103 -6.60 -4.77 -5.40
CA GLU A 103 -6.65 -5.63 -6.60
C GLU A 103 -5.39 -5.46 -7.47
N LEU A 104 -5.05 -4.22 -7.80
CA LEU A 104 -3.90 -3.91 -8.66
C LEU A 104 -2.57 -4.23 -7.97
N PHE A 105 -2.48 -4.03 -6.66
CA PHE A 105 -1.31 -4.38 -5.85
C PHE A 105 -1.01 -5.89 -5.96
N HIS A 106 -2.01 -6.73 -5.70
CA HIS A 106 -1.84 -8.18 -5.79
C HIS A 106 -1.58 -8.66 -7.22
N GLN A 107 -2.10 -7.95 -8.24
CA GLN A 107 -1.76 -8.24 -9.64
C GLN A 107 -0.29 -7.90 -9.97
N TYR A 108 0.19 -6.75 -9.50
CA TYR A 108 1.57 -6.30 -9.75
C TYR A 108 2.59 -7.19 -9.02
N TYR A 109 2.31 -7.57 -7.77
CA TYR A 109 3.16 -8.43 -6.94
C TYR A 109 2.80 -9.92 -7.00
N ALA A 110 1.99 -10.36 -7.98
CA ALA A 110 1.44 -11.72 -8.03
C ALA A 110 2.49 -12.83 -7.86
N ASP A 111 3.68 -12.64 -8.43
CA ASP A 111 4.72 -13.66 -8.46
C ASP A 111 5.34 -13.91 -7.07
N PHE A 112 5.23 -12.96 -6.12
CA PHE A 112 5.66 -13.16 -4.72
C PHE A 112 4.82 -14.23 -3.99
N PHE A 113 3.60 -14.44 -4.46
CA PHE A 113 2.62 -15.34 -3.86
C PHE A 113 2.51 -16.70 -4.59
N SER A 114 3.15 -16.87 -5.76
CA SER A 114 2.75 -17.87 -6.76
C SER A 114 3.68 -19.10 -6.90
N ALA A 115 4.34 -19.54 -5.82
CA ALA A 115 5.26 -20.69 -5.84
C ALA A 115 4.90 -21.75 -4.80
N ASP A 116 5.43 -22.99 -4.96
CA ASP A 116 5.33 -24.05 -3.95
C ASP A 116 5.96 -23.62 -2.61
N SER A 117 6.97 -22.74 -2.68
CA SER A 117 7.55 -22.02 -1.54
C SER A 117 7.55 -20.52 -1.87
N PRO A 118 6.45 -19.81 -1.57
CA PRO A 118 6.32 -18.41 -1.97
C PRO A 118 7.13 -17.49 -1.05
N HIS A 119 7.63 -16.38 -1.62
CA HIS A 119 8.29 -15.33 -0.85
C HIS A 119 7.34 -14.71 0.17
N VAL A 120 6.05 -14.60 -0.18
CA VAL A 120 5.01 -14.04 0.68
C VAL A 120 3.78 -14.94 0.69
N GLU A 121 3.29 -15.27 1.88
CA GLU A 121 2.02 -15.96 2.10
C GLU A 121 1.01 -14.98 2.69
N LEU A 122 -0.19 -14.89 2.11
CA LEU A 122 -1.32 -14.25 2.78
C LEU A 122 -1.97 -15.29 3.70
N ILE A 123 -1.82 -15.10 5.01
CA ILE A 123 -2.43 -15.92 6.06
C ILE A 123 -3.51 -15.12 6.78
N ASN A 124 -4.60 -15.79 7.13
CA ASN A 124 -5.72 -15.19 7.88
C ASN A 124 -5.67 -15.66 9.33
N VAL A 125 -5.28 -14.76 10.24
CA VAL A 125 -5.13 -15.07 11.67
C VAL A 125 -6.49 -14.90 12.36
N PRO A 126 -7.05 -15.94 13.00
CA PRO A 126 -8.32 -15.82 13.72
C PRO A 126 -8.24 -14.82 14.88
N TYR A 127 -9.21 -13.91 14.96
CA TYR A 127 -9.31 -12.92 16.03
C TYR A 127 -10.77 -12.48 16.21
N GLU A 128 -11.30 -12.59 17.43
CA GLU A 128 -12.63 -12.08 17.84
C GLU A 128 -13.75 -12.20 16.78
N GLY A 129 -14.03 -13.41 16.30
CA GLY A 129 -15.14 -13.67 15.36
C GLY A 129 -14.88 -13.31 13.90
N TYR A 130 -13.70 -12.76 13.56
CA TYR A 130 -13.24 -12.53 12.20
C TYR A 130 -11.78 -13.00 12.03
N THR A 131 -11.14 -12.64 10.92
CA THR A 131 -9.72 -12.92 10.67
C THR A 131 -8.96 -11.65 10.32
N MET A 132 -7.76 -11.51 10.87
CA MET A 132 -6.83 -10.45 10.50
C MET A 132 -5.98 -10.90 9.29
N PRO A 133 -5.99 -10.15 8.17
CA PRO A 133 -5.11 -10.46 7.05
C PRO A 133 -3.66 -10.19 7.47
N THR A 134 -2.79 -11.15 7.20
CA THR A 134 -1.38 -11.08 7.56
C THR A 134 -0.52 -11.56 6.39
N LEU A 135 0.38 -10.73 5.91
CA LEU A 135 1.43 -11.12 4.98
C LEU A 135 2.60 -11.68 5.76
N LYS A 136 2.93 -12.95 5.52
CA LYS A 136 4.10 -13.63 6.07
C LYS A 136 5.18 -13.70 4.99
N PHE A 137 6.28 -13.00 5.22
CA PHE A 137 7.44 -12.99 4.34
C PHE A 137 8.43 -14.09 4.75
N ASN A 138 8.80 -14.93 3.78
CA ASN A 138 9.57 -16.15 3.99
C ASN A 138 11.01 -16.03 3.45
N PRO A 139 12.02 -15.88 4.32
CA PRO A 139 13.42 -16.03 3.92
C PRO A 139 13.76 -17.51 3.75
N GLU A 140 14.84 -17.81 3.00
CA GLU A 140 15.36 -19.18 2.89
C GLU A 140 15.78 -19.76 4.26
N ASN A 141 16.45 -18.93 5.06
CA ASN A 141 16.90 -19.27 6.41
C ASN A 141 16.63 -18.07 7.32
N SER A 142 15.73 -18.24 8.29
CA SER A 142 15.34 -17.16 9.19
C SER A 142 16.38 -16.88 10.26
N LYS A 143 16.84 -15.64 10.35
CA LYS A 143 17.72 -15.10 11.40
C LYS A 143 16.95 -14.63 12.63
N GLY A 144 15.64 -14.46 12.50
CA GLY A 144 14.75 -13.91 13.52
C GLY A 144 13.39 -13.54 12.96
N VAL A 145 12.45 -13.28 13.85
CA VAL A 145 11.07 -12.91 13.53
C VAL A 145 10.85 -11.44 13.83
N ILE A 146 10.25 -10.71 12.87
CA ILE A 146 9.80 -9.33 13.02
C ILE A 146 8.28 -9.32 12.84
N VAL A 147 7.58 -8.64 13.73
CA VAL A 147 6.15 -8.34 13.57
C VAL A 147 6.04 -6.85 13.27
N MET A 148 5.38 -6.52 12.17
CA MET A 148 5.18 -5.17 11.67
C MET A 148 3.69 -4.91 11.49
N HIS A 149 3.28 -3.68 11.77
CA HIS A 149 1.95 -3.19 11.47
C HIS A 149 2.03 -1.69 11.21
N GLY A 150 1.04 -1.20 10.50
CA GLY A 150 0.87 0.22 10.28
C GLY A 150 0.30 0.96 11.48
N GLY A 151 0.16 2.28 11.34
CA GLY A 151 -0.56 3.15 12.27
C GLY A 151 -2.04 3.31 11.90
N PHE A 152 -2.67 4.37 12.40
CA PHE A 152 -4.10 4.65 12.19
C PHE A 152 -4.48 4.88 10.72
N ASP A 153 -3.61 5.53 9.95
CA ASP A 153 -3.86 6.03 8.59
C ASP A 153 -3.06 5.29 7.52
N SER A 154 -2.81 3.99 7.73
CA SER A 154 -2.03 3.15 6.82
C SER A 154 -2.74 1.84 6.52
N SER A 155 -2.48 1.31 5.33
CA SER A 155 -2.79 -0.07 4.98
C SER A 155 -1.50 -0.87 4.92
N TYR A 156 -1.58 -2.19 5.03
CA TYR A 156 -0.36 -3.01 5.03
C TYR A 156 0.38 -3.01 3.66
N GLU A 157 -0.27 -2.65 2.55
CA GLU A 157 0.38 -2.58 1.24
C GLU A 157 1.47 -1.50 1.21
N GLU A 158 1.33 -0.47 2.05
CA GLU A 158 2.27 0.64 2.21
C GLU A 158 3.64 0.19 2.75
N PHE A 159 3.72 -0.97 3.41
CA PHE A 159 4.96 -1.48 4.04
C PHE A 159 5.49 -2.75 3.37
N PHE A 160 4.94 -3.13 2.22
CA PHE A 160 5.34 -4.37 1.54
C PHE A 160 6.81 -4.35 1.13
N ALA A 161 7.28 -3.23 0.59
CA ALA A 161 8.65 -3.13 0.08
C ALA A 161 9.69 -3.24 1.20
N GLU A 162 9.42 -2.63 2.36
CA GLU A 162 10.27 -2.70 3.56
C GLU A 162 10.28 -4.10 4.15
N CYS A 163 9.13 -4.77 4.20
CA CYS A 163 9.05 -6.15 4.68
C CYS A 163 9.77 -7.12 3.74
N GLU A 164 9.65 -6.92 2.43
CA GLU A 164 10.41 -7.70 1.45
C GLU A 164 11.91 -7.43 1.58
N TYR A 165 12.32 -6.19 1.84
CA TYR A 165 13.72 -5.86 2.08
C TYR A 165 14.26 -6.63 3.31
N LEU A 166 13.50 -6.67 4.40
CA LEU A 166 13.86 -7.44 5.59
C LEU A 166 13.93 -8.96 5.29
N ARG A 167 13.02 -9.48 4.46
CA ARG A 167 13.03 -10.88 4.00
C ARG A 167 14.28 -11.21 3.20
N GLU A 168 14.66 -10.36 2.24
CA GLU A 168 15.91 -10.49 1.47
C GLU A 168 17.15 -10.51 2.39
N HIS A 169 17.06 -9.85 3.56
CA HIS A 169 18.11 -9.83 4.58
C HIS A 169 18.00 -10.98 5.60
N GLY A 170 17.08 -11.91 5.40
CA GLY A 170 16.99 -13.17 6.14
C GLY A 170 16.06 -13.14 7.34
N TYR A 171 15.11 -12.20 7.43
CA TYR A 171 14.11 -12.17 8.51
C TYR A 171 12.78 -12.74 8.06
N THR A 172 12.13 -13.51 8.94
CA THR A 172 10.71 -13.80 8.79
C THR A 172 9.95 -12.57 9.25
N VAL A 173 9.07 -12.02 8.40
CA VAL A 173 8.30 -10.83 8.74
C VAL A 173 6.81 -11.17 8.70
N TYR A 174 6.08 -10.77 9.74
CA TYR A 174 4.61 -10.80 9.76
C TYR A 174 4.12 -9.36 9.70
N LEU A 175 3.47 -9.00 8.61
CA LEU A 175 2.87 -7.69 8.40
C LEU A 175 1.34 -7.84 8.39
N PHE A 176 0.64 -7.21 9.32
CA PHE A 176 -0.80 -7.41 9.47
C PHE A 176 -1.59 -6.10 9.58
N GLU A 177 -2.90 -6.20 9.30
CA GLU A 177 -3.89 -5.16 9.60
C GLU A 177 -4.72 -5.60 10.81
N GLY A 178 -4.78 -4.76 11.84
CA GLY A 178 -5.56 -5.01 13.06
C GLY A 178 -6.91 -4.29 13.08
N PRO A 179 -7.64 -4.34 14.22
CA PRO A 179 -8.86 -3.56 14.41
C PRO A 179 -8.67 -2.08 14.07
N GLY A 180 -9.60 -1.49 13.31
CA GLY A 180 -9.53 -0.11 12.85
C GLY A 180 -8.69 0.11 11.59
N GLN A 181 -8.07 -0.93 11.03
CA GLN A 181 -7.21 -0.83 9.84
C GLN A 181 -7.76 -1.66 8.68
N GLY A 182 -7.50 -1.19 7.45
CA GLY A 182 -7.65 -1.93 6.20
C GLY A 182 -8.82 -2.90 6.14
N GLU A 183 -8.57 -4.17 5.81
CA GLU A 183 -9.63 -5.18 5.66
C GLU A 183 -10.44 -5.42 6.94
N CYS A 184 -9.80 -5.36 8.12
CA CYS A 184 -10.46 -5.54 9.41
C CYS A 184 -11.57 -4.51 9.61
N LEU A 185 -11.31 -3.23 9.29
CA LEU A 185 -12.33 -2.20 9.33
C LEU A 185 -13.27 -2.28 8.11
N ARG A 186 -12.72 -2.28 6.90
CA ARG A 186 -13.47 -2.09 5.64
C ARG A 186 -14.39 -3.26 5.29
N ILE A 187 -14.06 -4.48 5.70
CA ILE A 187 -14.83 -5.69 5.39
C ILE A 187 -15.52 -6.24 6.64
N ASN A 188 -14.81 -6.30 7.76
CA ASN A 188 -15.33 -6.92 8.98
C ASN A 188 -15.99 -5.91 9.94
N GLY A 189 -15.90 -4.60 9.67
CA GLY A 189 -16.47 -3.56 10.53
C GLY A 189 -15.82 -3.50 11.91
N ALA A 190 -14.60 -4.01 12.07
CA ALA A 190 -13.89 -4.03 13.34
C ALA A 190 -13.29 -2.64 13.62
N PRO A 191 -13.83 -1.87 14.59
CA PRO A 191 -13.37 -0.51 14.85
C PRO A 191 -12.01 -0.52 15.56
N LEU A 192 -11.35 0.65 15.58
CA LEU A 192 -10.15 0.84 16.40
C LEU A 192 -10.50 0.60 17.88
N ILE A 193 -9.68 -0.20 18.55
CA ILE A 193 -9.80 -0.41 20.00
C ILE A 193 -9.13 0.77 20.70
N VAL A 194 -9.92 1.55 21.43
CA VAL A 194 -9.42 2.64 22.29
C VAL A 194 -9.61 2.18 23.74
N GLU A 195 -8.51 1.91 24.43
CA GLU A 195 -8.49 1.65 25.89
C GLU A 195 -8.30 2.94 26.69
#